data_AF-A0A0S7YZW7-F1
#
_entry.id   AF-A0A0S7YZW7-F1
#
_cell.length_a   1.000
_cell.length_b   1.000
_cell.length_c   1.000
_cell.angle_alpha   90.00
_cell.angle_beta   90.00
_cell.angle_gamma   90.00
#
_symmetry.space_group_name_H-M   'P 1'
#
loop_
_entity.id
_entity.type
_entity.pdbx_description
1 polymer ?
#
loop_
_entity_poly.entity_id
_entity_poly.type
_entity_poly.pdbx_seq_one_letter_code
_entity_poly.pdbx_strand_id
1 'polypeptide(L)'
;MLGMPFGAIAGIVWGVFASADLVGGTLFWAAVGAFSFVLFMDVQLRLIGPIGRIVNRLFPSAGGLAGLAWEALAVGVVFFLVTSVLGAPLVPAVGTALGLGAGYVALMEYLLCGSAGSDLSKLVHGAGAFSAGRTRDTLSHAEALAQRGQVDEAAALLLESIGREPGRATPYLRLSALRMQEEEYDQAVELLRAALDRARLGDEEEAFVVRRIYETCAGPLADPARATKDLEWLVERQRNSAHATWARWRLREIRRGSRDD
;
A
#
# COMPACT_ATOMS: atom_id res chain seq x y z
N MET A 1 -22.17 3.67 -22.50
CA MET A 1 -21.81 3.19 -23.86
C MET A 1 -20.84 4.17 -24.53
N LEU A 2 -19.61 4.31 -24.01
CA LEU A 2 -18.63 5.30 -24.51
C LEU A 2 -17.19 4.77 -24.38
N GLY A 3 -16.98 3.48 -24.65
CA GLY A 3 -15.69 2.79 -24.46
C GLY A 3 -15.00 2.30 -25.74
N MET A 4 -15.58 2.52 -26.92
CA MET A 4 -15.05 1.95 -28.18
C MET A 4 -13.97 2.76 -28.94
N PRO A 5 -13.73 4.07 -28.77
CA PRO A 5 -12.82 4.77 -29.68
C PRO A 5 -11.34 4.44 -29.44
N PHE A 6 -10.95 4.09 -28.21
CA PHE A 6 -9.53 3.93 -27.87
C PHE A 6 -8.92 2.65 -28.45
N GLY A 7 -9.64 1.52 -28.42
CA GLY A 7 -9.15 0.26 -28.96
C GLY A 7 -9.00 0.27 -30.48
N ALA A 8 -9.90 0.97 -31.18
CA ALA A 8 -9.82 1.13 -32.63
C ALA A 8 -8.61 2.00 -33.03
N ILE A 9 -8.37 3.10 -32.32
CA ILE A 9 -7.22 3.99 -32.58
C ILE A 9 -5.90 3.26 -32.30
N ALA A 10 -5.80 2.53 -31.18
CA ALA A 10 -4.63 1.73 -30.86
C ALA A 10 -4.36 0.63 -31.91
N GLY A 11 -5.41 -0.06 -32.37
CA GLY A 11 -5.30 -1.06 -33.43
C GLY A 11 -4.87 -0.49 -34.78
N ILE A 12 -5.35 0.70 -35.15
CA ILE A 12 -4.94 1.39 -36.39
C ILE A 12 -3.47 1.83 -36.31
N VAL A 13 -3.05 2.44 -35.20
CA VAL A 13 -1.65 2.86 -34.99
C VAL A 13 -0.71 1.66 -35.03
N TRP A 14 -1.09 0.54 -34.40
CA TRP A 14 -0.31 -0.70 -34.45
C TRP A 14 -0.24 -1.30 -35.86
N GLY A 15 -1.36 -1.31 -36.59
CA GLY A 15 -1.43 -1.78 -37.97
C GLY A 15 -0.54 -0.98 -38.94
N VAL A 16 -0.48 0.35 -38.76
CA VAL A 16 0.40 1.22 -39.54
C VAL A 16 1.88 0.90 -39.25
N PHE A 17 2.25 0.74 -37.98
CA PHE A 17 3.63 0.41 -37.57
C PHE A 17 4.08 -0.98 -38.06
N ALA A 18 3.21 -1.99 -37.99
CA ALA A 18 3.53 -3.35 -38.44
C ALA A 18 3.66 -3.46 -39.98
N SER A 19 3.13 -2.49 -40.73
CA SER A 19 3.09 -2.52 -42.20
C SER A 19 4.25 -1.79 -42.89
N ALA A 20 5.12 -1.11 -42.12
CA ALA A 20 6.14 -0.20 -42.67
C ALA A 20 7.17 -0.87 -43.61
N ASP A 21 7.39 -2.19 -43.50
CA ASP A 21 8.36 -2.93 -44.32
C ASP A 21 7.74 -3.85 -45.40
N LEU A 22 6.41 -3.96 -45.48
CA LEU A 22 5.73 -4.87 -46.41
C LEU A 22 5.20 -4.11 -47.63
N VAL A 23 6.00 -4.12 -48.71
CA VAL A 23 5.63 -3.55 -50.01
C VAL A 23 4.46 -4.33 -50.61
N GLY A 24 3.25 -3.79 -50.44
CA GLY A 24 2.02 -4.30 -51.06
C GLY A 24 1.07 -5.03 -50.10
N GLY A 25 0.40 -4.30 -49.21
CA GLY A 25 -0.66 -4.87 -48.37
C GLY A 25 -1.02 -4.12 -47.08
N THR A 26 -0.68 -2.84 -46.95
CA THR A 26 -0.81 -2.05 -45.71
C THR A 26 -2.22 -2.08 -45.11
N LEU A 27 -3.26 -1.99 -45.94
CA LEU A 27 -4.65 -1.99 -45.49
C LEU A 27 -5.12 -3.35 -44.97
N PHE A 28 -4.67 -4.45 -45.61
CA PHE A 28 -5.01 -5.80 -45.17
C PHE A 28 -4.35 -6.12 -43.83
N TRP A 29 -3.06 -5.83 -43.68
CA TRP A 29 -2.33 -6.07 -42.43
C TRP A 29 -2.83 -5.19 -41.29
N ALA A 30 -3.22 -3.93 -41.57
CA ALA A 30 -3.85 -3.08 -40.57
C ALA A 30 -5.20 -3.64 -40.09
N ALA A 31 -6.02 -4.18 -41.00
CA ALA A 31 -7.30 -4.79 -40.64
C ALA A 31 -7.10 -6.08 -39.81
N VAL A 32 -6.15 -6.92 -40.19
CA VAL A 32 -5.79 -8.15 -39.44
C VAL A 32 -5.25 -7.80 -38.05
N GLY A 33 -4.41 -6.78 -37.94
CA GLY A 33 -3.86 -6.31 -36.66
C GLY A 33 -4.94 -5.76 -35.73
N ALA A 34 -5.83 -4.91 -36.25
CA ALA A 34 -6.95 -4.37 -35.48
C ALA A 34 -7.91 -5.48 -35.01
N PHE A 35 -8.24 -6.43 -35.88
CA PHE A 35 -9.10 -7.56 -35.52
C PHE A 35 -8.46 -8.46 -34.46
N SER A 36 -7.17 -8.76 -34.60
CA SER A 36 -6.41 -9.57 -33.63
C SER A 36 -6.33 -8.89 -32.26
N PHE A 37 -6.15 -7.57 -32.22
CA PHE A 37 -6.14 -6.80 -30.98
C PHE A 37 -7.51 -6.80 -30.28
N VAL A 38 -8.59 -6.61 -31.02
CA VAL A 38 -9.96 -6.68 -30.47
C VAL A 38 -10.25 -8.07 -29.91
N LEU A 39 -9.88 -9.12 -30.65
CA LEU A 39 -10.08 -10.50 -30.21
C LEU A 39 -9.25 -10.81 -28.95
N PHE A 40 -8.02 -10.32 -28.89
CA PHE A 40 -7.16 -10.43 -27.70
C PHE A 40 -7.79 -9.73 -26.47
N MET A 41 -8.29 -8.51 -26.65
CA MET A 41 -8.95 -7.76 -25.55
C MET A 41 -10.25 -8.44 -25.09
N ASP A 42 -11.06 -8.99 -26.00
CA ASP A 42 -12.27 -9.75 -25.62
C ASP A 42 -11.91 -11.02 -24.85
N VAL A 43 -10.86 -11.74 -25.29
CA VAL A 43 -10.36 -12.93 -24.58
C VAL A 43 -9.83 -12.58 -23.19
N GLN A 44 -9.04 -11.50 -23.05
CA GLN A 44 -8.57 -11.05 -21.74
C GLN A 44 -9.73 -10.71 -20.80
N LEU A 45 -10.68 -9.89 -21.26
CA LEU A 45 -11.82 -9.47 -20.43
C LEU A 45 -12.69 -10.65 -19.98
N ARG A 46 -12.85 -11.67 -20.83
CA ARG A 46 -13.58 -12.90 -20.47
C ARG A 46 -12.81 -13.81 -19.51
N LEU A 47 -11.48 -13.79 -19.56
CA LEU A 47 -10.62 -14.63 -18.72
C LEU A 47 -10.35 -14.04 -17.33
N ILE A 48 -10.44 -12.72 -17.14
CA ILE A 48 -10.23 -12.06 -15.83
C ILE A 48 -11.13 -12.65 -14.74
N GLY A 49 -12.44 -12.78 -14.99
CA GLY A 49 -13.39 -13.28 -13.99
C GLY A 49 -13.15 -14.74 -13.55
N PRO A 50 -12.97 -15.69 -14.48
CA PRO A 50 -12.62 -17.07 -14.15
C PRO A 50 -11.26 -17.21 -13.44
N ILE A 51 -10.22 -16.53 -13.93
CA ILE A 51 -8.87 -16.63 -13.37
C ILE A 51 -8.83 -16.05 -11.96
N GLY A 52 -9.46 -14.89 -11.73
CA GLY A 52 -9.57 -14.31 -10.40
C GLY A 52 -10.17 -15.27 -9.38
N ARG A 53 -11.19 -16.06 -9.77
CA ARG A 53 -11.80 -17.09 -8.90
C ARG A 53 -10.87 -18.26 -8.60
N ILE A 54 -10.02 -18.65 -9.55
CA ILE A 54 -9.05 -19.75 -9.36
C ILE A 54 -7.91 -19.29 -8.45
N VAL A 55 -7.35 -18.10 -8.70
CA VAL A 55 -6.27 -17.53 -7.89
C VAL A 55 -6.71 -17.34 -6.45
N ASN A 56 -7.93 -16.82 -6.23
CA ASN A 56 -8.45 -16.61 -4.88
C ASN A 56 -8.71 -17.93 -4.12
N ARG A 57 -8.94 -19.05 -4.84
CA ARG A 57 -9.01 -20.38 -4.24
C ARG A 57 -7.64 -20.96 -3.90
N LEU A 58 -6.64 -20.73 -4.75
CA LEU A 58 -5.30 -21.29 -4.57
C LEU A 58 -4.46 -20.51 -3.55
N PHE A 59 -4.68 -19.20 -3.42
CA PHE A 59 -3.89 -18.32 -2.57
C PHE A 59 -4.76 -17.38 -1.73
N PRO A 60 -5.59 -17.93 -0.81
CA PRO A 60 -6.52 -17.12 -0.02
C PRO A 60 -5.85 -16.10 0.91
N SER A 61 -4.57 -16.29 1.26
CA SER A 61 -3.79 -15.39 2.12
C SER A 61 -3.02 -14.30 1.38
N ALA A 62 -2.93 -14.36 0.05
CA ALA A 62 -2.07 -13.46 -0.72
C ALA A 62 -2.76 -12.13 -1.09
N GLY A 63 -4.05 -11.99 -0.76
CA GLY A 63 -4.83 -10.78 -1.02
C GLY A 63 -4.89 -10.38 -2.50
N GLY A 64 -5.32 -9.14 -2.77
CA GLY A 64 -5.41 -8.60 -4.13
C GLY A 64 -4.06 -8.50 -4.87
N LEU A 65 -2.94 -8.61 -4.17
CA LEU A 65 -1.59 -8.43 -4.72
C LEU A 65 -1.11 -9.61 -5.56
N ALA A 66 -1.44 -10.85 -5.18
CA ALA A 66 -1.13 -12.01 -6.03
C ALA A 66 -1.93 -12.00 -7.33
N GLY A 67 -3.15 -11.43 -7.31
CA GLY A 67 -3.96 -11.20 -8.50
C GLY A 67 -3.26 -10.26 -9.49
N LEU A 68 -2.82 -9.09 -9.02
CA LEU A 68 -2.15 -8.10 -9.85
C LEU A 68 -0.78 -8.58 -10.38
N ALA A 69 0.02 -9.25 -9.55
CA ALA A 69 1.30 -9.82 -9.97
C ALA A 69 1.12 -10.93 -11.02
N TRP A 70 0.08 -11.76 -10.86
CA TRP A 70 -0.27 -12.79 -11.83
C TRP A 70 -0.80 -12.20 -13.13
N GLU A 71 -1.59 -11.13 -13.08
CA GLU A 71 -2.07 -10.41 -14.26
C GLU A 71 -0.93 -9.80 -15.07
N ALA A 72 0.01 -9.11 -14.41
CA ALA A 72 1.18 -8.53 -15.06
C ALA A 72 2.07 -9.62 -15.71
N LEU A 73 2.25 -10.75 -15.03
CA LEU A 73 3.06 -11.86 -15.53
C LEU A 73 2.37 -12.57 -16.71
N ALA A 74 1.05 -12.79 -16.63
CA ALA A 74 0.29 -13.39 -17.71
C ALA A 74 0.26 -12.50 -18.97
N VAL A 75 0.08 -11.18 -18.81
CA VAL A 75 0.15 -10.23 -19.92
C VAL A 75 1.55 -10.23 -20.54
N GLY A 76 2.60 -10.21 -19.71
CA GLY A 76 3.99 -10.25 -20.18
C GLY A 76 4.34 -11.52 -20.95
N VAL A 77 3.91 -12.70 -20.45
CA VAL A 77 4.18 -13.99 -21.10
C VAL A 77 3.42 -14.13 -22.41
N VAL A 78 2.15 -13.72 -22.47
CA VAL A 78 1.38 -13.79 -23.72
C VAL A 78 1.94 -12.81 -24.75
N PHE A 79 2.30 -11.59 -24.34
CA PHE A 79 2.94 -10.63 -25.22
C PHE A 79 4.29 -11.14 -25.75
N PHE A 80 5.11 -11.76 -24.90
CA PHE A 80 6.38 -12.38 -25.28
C PHE A 80 6.21 -13.54 -26.28
N LEU A 81 5.22 -14.41 -26.06
CA LEU A 81 4.95 -15.54 -26.96
C LEU A 81 4.45 -15.08 -28.33
N VAL A 82 3.50 -14.13 -28.37
CA VAL A 82 2.97 -13.59 -29.63
C VAL A 82 4.06 -12.89 -30.43
N THR A 83 4.95 -12.15 -29.76
CA THR A 83 6.03 -11.41 -30.42
C THR A 83 7.19 -12.30 -30.85
N SER A 84 7.47 -13.38 -30.12
CA SER A 84 8.50 -14.38 -30.49
C SER A 84 8.12 -15.17 -31.74
N VAL A 85 6.83 -15.48 -31.94
CA VAL A 85 6.35 -16.21 -33.12
C VAL A 85 6.40 -15.35 -34.40
N LEU A 86 6.35 -14.01 -34.26
CA LEU A 86 6.37 -13.08 -35.40
C LEU A 86 7.78 -12.68 -35.86
N GLY A 87 8.84 -13.18 -35.22
CA GLY A 87 10.23 -13.09 -35.72
C GLY A 87 10.82 -11.68 -35.80
N ALA A 88 10.18 -10.66 -35.23
CA ALA A 88 10.66 -9.28 -35.29
C ALA A 88 11.56 -8.94 -34.07
N PRO A 89 12.89 -8.79 -34.24
CA PRO A 89 13.84 -8.69 -33.12
C PRO A 89 13.74 -7.39 -32.30
N LEU A 90 13.04 -6.35 -32.79
CA LEU A 90 12.88 -5.07 -32.09
C LEU A 90 11.68 -5.01 -31.14
N VAL A 91 10.69 -5.89 -31.31
CA VAL A 91 9.44 -5.89 -30.54
C VAL A 91 9.59 -6.41 -29.10
N PRO A 92 10.46 -7.40 -28.80
CA PRO A 92 10.69 -7.86 -27.43
C PRO A 92 11.16 -6.73 -26.49
N ALA A 93 12.02 -5.83 -26.99
CA ALA A 93 12.56 -4.73 -26.20
C ALA A 93 11.48 -3.73 -25.75
N VAL A 94 10.56 -3.37 -26.65
CA VAL A 94 9.43 -2.46 -26.35
C VAL A 94 8.44 -3.12 -25.40
N GLY A 95 8.17 -4.42 -25.59
CA GLY A 95 7.33 -5.20 -24.67
C GLY A 95 7.90 -5.24 -23.25
N THR A 96 9.21 -5.48 -23.11
CA THR A 96 9.88 -5.45 -21.81
C THR A 96 9.88 -4.05 -21.18
N ALA A 97 10.07 -3.00 -21.96
CA ALA A 97 10.08 -1.63 -21.45
C ALA A 97 8.70 -1.20 -20.92
N LEU A 98 7.63 -1.54 -21.66
CA LEU A 98 6.26 -1.24 -21.23
C LEU A 98 5.83 -2.10 -20.03
N GLY A 99 6.23 -3.38 -19.99
CA GLY A 99 6.00 -4.25 -18.84
C GLY A 99 6.68 -3.74 -17.57
N LEU A 100 7.94 -3.31 -17.67
CA LEU A 100 8.67 -2.69 -16.56
C LEU A 100 8.05 -1.34 -16.15
N GLY A 101 7.60 -0.53 -17.12
CA GLY A 101 6.94 0.74 -16.85
C GLY A 101 5.61 0.58 -16.09
N ALA A 102 4.76 -0.35 -16.55
CA ALA A 102 3.49 -0.65 -15.87
C ALA A 102 3.72 -1.26 -14.48
N GLY A 103 4.72 -2.16 -14.36
CA GLY A 103 5.14 -2.70 -13.07
C GLY A 103 5.64 -1.61 -12.11
N TYR A 104 6.40 -0.63 -12.62
CA TYR A 104 6.88 0.51 -11.83
C TYR A 104 5.75 1.43 -11.38
N VAL A 105 4.78 1.73 -12.25
CA VAL A 105 3.62 2.57 -11.90
C VAL A 105 2.74 1.87 -10.86
N ALA A 106 2.46 0.56 -11.04
CA ALA A 106 1.70 -0.22 -10.05
C ALA A 106 2.45 -0.32 -8.71
N LEU A 107 3.78 -0.49 -8.75
CA LEU A 107 4.63 -0.46 -7.56
C LEU A 107 4.59 0.91 -6.89
N MET A 108 4.66 2.01 -7.65
CA MET A 108 4.63 3.36 -7.11
C MET A 108 3.26 3.73 -6.56
N GLU A 109 2.17 3.38 -7.24
CA GLU A 109 0.81 3.57 -6.73
C GLU A 109 0.58 2.74 -5.45
N TYR A 110 1.15 1.53 -5.37
CA TYR A 110 1.19 0.72 -4.16
C TYR A 110 1.97 1.38 -3.01
N LEU A 111 3.11 2.02 -3.31
CA LEU A 111 3.91 2.78 -2.34
C LEU A 111 3.25 4.09 -1.89
N LEU A 112 2.57 4.79 -2.80
CA LEU A 112 1.95 6.11 -2.58
C LEU A 112 0.54 6.04 -1.97
N CYS A 113 -0.27 5.04 -2.31
CA CYS A 113 -1.67 4.90 -1.84
C CYS A 113 -1.86 4.00 -0.61
N GLY A 114 -0.79 3.60 0.09
CA GLY A 114 -0.88 3.35 1.53
C GLY A 114 -1.24 1.93 2.01
N SER A 115 -1.24 0.91 1.15
CA SER A 115 -1.26 -0.50 1.64
C SER A 115 0.14 -1.11 1.84
N ALA A 116 1.17 -0.50 1.24
CA ALA A 116 2.58 -0.86 1.47
C ALA A 116 3.21 -0.15 2.66
N GLY A 117 2.57 0.90 3.22
CA GLY A 117 3.13 1.66 4.34
C GLY A 117 3.39 0.79 5.57
N SER A 118 2.60 -0.26 5.79
CA SER A 118 2.76 -1.21 6.90
C SER A 118 3.87 -2.24 6.70
N ASP A 119 4.23 -2.58 5.46
CA ASP A 119 5.26 -3.58 5.16
C ASP A 119 6.60 -2.97 4.74
N LEU A 120 6.58 -1.81 4.07
CA LEU A 120 7.80 -1.05 3.79
C LEU A 120 8.31 -0.32 5.03
N SER A 121 7.44 0.03 5.99
CA SER A 121 7.91 0.50 7.31
C SER A 121 8.70 -0.58 8.05
N LYS A 122 8.43 -1.88 7.85
CA LYS A 122 9.25 -2.96 8.41
C LYS A 122 10.66 -3.01 7.79
N LEU A 123 10.80 -2.63 6.52
CA LEU A 123 12.09 -2.56 5.81
C LEU A 123 12.85 -1.25 6.07
N VAL A 124 12.14 -0.11 6.17
CA VAL A 124 12.76 1.21 6.34
C VAL A 124 13.04 1.56 7.82
N HIS A 125 12.20 1.13 8.78
CA HIS A 125 12.46 1.36 10.21
C HIS A 125 13.52 0.41 10.80
N GLY A 126 14.05 -0.54 10.02
CA GLY A 126 15.23 -1.33 10.40
C GLY A 126 16.55 -0.55 10.35
N ALA A 127 16.58 0.60 9.65
CA ALA A 127 17.79 1.33 9.33
C ALA A 127 17.67 2.84 9.62
N GLY A 128 17.54 3.22 10.89
CA GLY A 128 17.72 4.61 11.35
C GLY A 128 18.16 4.66 12.82
N ALA A 129 19.40 5.10 13.07
CA ALA A 129 20.09 5.21 14.37
C ALA A 129 19.37 6.18 15.34
N PHE A 130 19.42 6.08 16.68
CA PHE A 130 20.61 6.22 17.55
C PHE A 130 20.49 5.50 18.93
N SER A 131 21.64 5.02 19.40
CA SER A 131 22.04 4.61 20.77
C SER A 131 21.69 3.22 21.34
N ALA A 132 22.75 2.61 21.91
CA ALA A 132 22.87 1.47 22.82
C ALA A 132 22.52 0.06 22.30
N GLY A 133 23.55 -0.67 21.85
CA GLY A 133 23.53 -2.06 21.35
C GLY A 133 23.11 -3.15 22.33
N ARG A 134 22.37 -2.82 23.40
CA ARG A 134 21.71 -3.79 24.30
C ARG A 134 20.18 -3.74 24.16
N THR A 135 19.63 -2.56 23.85
CA THR A 135 18.18 -2.34 23.73
C THR A 135 17.63 -2.68 22.34
N ARG A 136 18.50 -2.70 21.31
CA ARG A 136 18.15 -3.21 19.97
C ARG A 136 17.81 -4.70 20.02
N ASP A 137 18.52 -5.45 20.86
CA ASP A 137 18.32 -6.88 21.05
C ASP A 137 16.94 -7.19 21.65
N THR A 138 16.53 -6.44 22.68
CA THR A 138 15.20 -6.61 23.31
C THR A 138 14.04 -6.30 22.38
N LEU A 139 14.16 -5.27 21.51
CA LEU A 139 13.08 -4.93 20.58
C LEU A 139 12.95 -5.96 19.46
N SER A 140 14.08 -6.38 18.87
CA SER A 140 14.10 -7.44 17.86
C SER A 140 13.64 -8.78 18.43
N HIS A 141 13.95 -9.06 19.71
CA HIS A 141 13.47 -10.25 20.39
C HIS A 141 11.95 -10.23 20.60
N ALA A 142 11.39 -9.11 21.08
CA ALA A 142 9.95 -8.94 21.23
C ALA A 142 9.21 -9.09 19.89
N GLU A 143 9.75 -8.53 18.80
CA GLU A 143 9.19 -8.69 17.46
C GLU A 143 9.21 -10.16 16.99
N ALA A 144 10.29 -10.89 17.27
CA ALA A 144 10.39 -12.32 16.93
C ALA A 144 9.39 -13.18 17.72
N LEU A 145 9.16 -12.85 19.00
CA LEU A 145 8.15 -13.53 19.83
C LEU A 145 6.73 -13.27 19.31
N ALA A 146 6.41 -12.02 18.99
CA ALA A 146 5.12 -11.67 18.40
C ALA A 146 4.86 -12.40 17.07
N GLN A 147 5.87 -12.52 16.20
CA GLN A 147 5.77 -13.28 14.95
C GLN A 147 5.56 -14.79 15.16
N ARG A 148 5.96 -15.33 16.31
CA ARG A 148 5.71 -16.72 16.71
C ARG A 148 4.37 -16.91 17.41
N GLY A 149 3.56 -15.85 17.55
CA GLY A 149 2.30 -15.88 18.27
C GLY A 149 2.45 -15.81 19.80
N GLN A 150 3.67 -15.60 20.32
CA GLN A 150 3.94 -15.43 21.75
C GLN A 150 3.72 -13.96 22.14
N VAL A 151 2.48 -13.47 21.98
CA VAL A 151 2.15 -12.05 22.11
C VAL A 151 2.30 -11.54 23.55
N ASP A 152 1.91 -12.34 24.55
CA ASP A 152 2.06 -11.98 25.96
C ASP A 152 3.52 -11.78 26.38
N GLU A 153 4.41 -12.69 25.95
CA GLU A 153 5.84 -12.59 26.23
C GLU A 153 6.46 -11.36 25.54
N ALA A 154 6.07 -11.10 24.29
CA ALA A 154 6.49 -9.90 23.58
C ALA A 154 6.02 -8.62 24.29
N ALA A 155 4.77 -8.60 24.76
CA ALA A 155 4.21 -7.46 25.49
C ALA A 155 4.94 -7.22 26.82
N ALA A 156 5.26 -8.29 27.56
CA ALA A 156 6.02 -8.20 28.81
C ALA A 156 7.41 -7.57 28.60
N LEU A 157 8.13 -7.98 27.55
CA LEU A 157 9.45 -7.40 27.21
C LEU A 157 9.35 -5.92 26.83
N LEU A 158 8.32 -5.53 26.07
CA LEU A 158 8.11 -4.14 25.70
C LEU A 158 7.74 -3.27 26.93
N LEU A 159 6.91 -3.78 27.83
CA LEU A 159 6.60 -3.12 29.10
C LEU A 159 7.85 -2.95 29.97
N GLU A 160 8.70 -3.97 30.05
CA GLU A 160 9.99 -3.87 30.75
C GLU A 160 10.88 -2.80 30.11
N SER A 161 10.95 -2.75 28.79
CA SER A 161 11.69 -1.71 28.06
C SER A 161 11.15 -0.30 28.36
N ILE A 162 9.83 -0.13 28.46
CA ILE A 162 9.20 1.13 28.85
C ILE A 162 9.59 1.51 30.29
N GLY A 163 9.60 0.54 31.21
CA GLY A 163 9.99 0.78 32.60
C GLY A 163 11.46 1.19 32.75
N ARG A 164 12.35 0.64 31.91
CA ARG A 164 13.79 0.99 31.90
C ARG A 164 14.07 2.34 31.24
N GLU A 165 13.43 2.61 30.11
CA GLU A 165 13.65 3.82 29.29
C GLU A 165 12.32 4.46 28.85
N PRO A 166 11.60 5.16 29.75
CA PRO A 166 10.28 5.71 29.43
C PRO A 166 10.33 6.83 28.38
N GLY A 167 11.50 7.42 28.15
CA GLY A 167 11.73 8.48 27.16
C GLY A 167 11.80 7.98 25.71
N ARG A 168 11.79 6.67 25.48
CA ARG A 168 11.89 6.09 24.14
C ARG A 168 10.51 5.78 23.57
N ALA A 169 10.19 6.29 22.39
CA ALA A 169 8.89 6.09 21.75
C ALA A 169 8.67 4.67 21.23
N THR A 170 9.72 4.03 20.72
CA THR A 170 9.62 2.74 20.00
C THR A 170 8.86 1.65 20.78
N PRO A 171 9.16 1.41 22.07
CA PRO A 171 8.44 0.39 22.85
C PRO A 171 6.95 0.65 22.97
N TYR A 172 6.52 1.90 23.16
CA TYR A 172 5.09 2.26 23.20
C TYR A 172 4.41 2.00 21.85
N LEU A 173 5.05 2.40 20.75
CA LEU A 173 4.52 2.19 19.40
C LEU A 173 4.42 0.71 19.03
N ARG A 174 5.39 -0.10 19.44
CA ARG A 174 5.35 -1.55 19.21
C ARG A 174 4.28 -2.21 20.07
N LEU A 175 4.18 -1.85 21.34
CA LEU A 175 3.20 -2.44 22.23
C LEU A 175 1.77 -2.06 21.83
N SER A 176 1.53 -0.81 21.42
CA SER A 176 0.21 -0.41 20.92
C SER A 176 -0.16 -1.14 19.63
N ALA A 177 0.80 -1.40 18.74
CA ALA A 177 0.57 -2.20 17.55
C ALA A 177 0.19 -3.66 17.88
N LEU A 178 0.82 -4.28 18.88
CA LEU A 178 0.42 -5.60 19.37
C LEU A 178 -1.00 -5.59 19.93
N ARG A 179 -1.34 -4.60 20.77
CA ARG A 179 -2.69 -4.45 21.33
C ARG A 179 -3.75 -4.26 20.24
N MET A 180 -3.44 -3.55 19.16
CA MET A 180 -4.34 -3.44 18.00
C MET A 180 -4.55 -4.79 17.28
N GLN A 181 -3.55 -5.66 17.25
CA GLN A 181 -3.68 -7.00 16.65
C GLN A 181 -4.56 -7.92 17.51
N GLU A 182 -4.56 -7.72 18.83
CA GLU A 182 -5.43 -8.41 19.78
C GLU A 182 -6.82 -7.76 19.90
N GLU A 183 -7.13 -6.76 19.05
CA GLU A 183 -8.38 -5.98 19.07
C GLU A 183 -8.61 -5.18 20.37
N GLU A 184 -7.57 -5.01 21.18
CA GLU A 184 -7.56 -4.21 22.40
C GLU A 184 -7.32 -2.72 22.09
N TYR A 185 -8.21 -2.14 21.27
CA TYR A 185 -8.04 -0.80 20.71
C TYR A 185 -7.96 0.31 21.77
N ASP A 186 -8.71 0.18 22.86
CA ASP A 186 -8.67 1.15 23.96
C ASP A 186 -7.28 1.21 24.62
N GLN A 187 -6.71 0.04 24.93
CA GLN A 187 -5.37 -0.05 25.51
C GLN A 187 -4.31 0.48 24.55
N ALA A 188 -4.47 0.20 23.25
CA ALA A 188 -3.58 0.72 22.22
C ALA A 188 -3.57 2.26 22.18
N VAL A 189 -4.76 2.89 22.27
CA VAL A 189 -4.88 4.36 22.31
C VAL A 189 -4.20 4.93 23.56
N GLU A 190 -4.41 4.33 24.73
CA GLU A 190 -3.78 4.80 25.97
C GLU A 190 -2.25 4.67 25.93
N LEU A 191 -1.71 3.63 25.31
CA LEU A 191 -0.27 3.48 25.08
C LEU A 191 0.30 4.55 24.14
N LEU A 192 -0.44 4.89 23.08
CA LEU A 192 -0.05 5.97 22.16
C LEU A 192 -0.06 7.33 22.86
N ARG A 193 -1.05 7.60 23.72
CA ARG A 193 -1.08 8.82 24.56
C ARG A 193 0.06 8.86 25.56
N ALA A 194 0.36 7.74 26.20
CA ALA A 194 1.52 7.64 27.08
C ALA A 194 2.84 7.92 26.33
N ALA A 195 2.93 7.56 25.04
CA ALA A 195 4.07 7.92 24.20
C ALA A 195 4.17 9.43 24.00
N LEU A 196 3.05 10.12 23.69
CA LEU A 196 3.02 11.58 23.56
C LEU A 196 3.45 12.30 24.85
N ASP A 197 3.07 11.76 26.01
CA ASP A 197 3.35 12.39 27.30
C ASP A 197 4.77 12.14 27.81
N ARG A 198 5.31 10.93 27.60
CA ARG A 198 6.53 10.46 28.29
C ARG A 198 7.72 10.27 27.38
N ALA A 199 7.49 9.99 26.09
CA ALA A 199 8.57 9.77 25.15
C ALA A 199 9.08 11.09 24.57
N ARG A 200 10.35 11.10 24.17
CA ARG A 200 10.93 12.19 23.39
C ARG A 200 10.61 11.94 21.92
N LEU A 201 9.60 12.64 21.42
CA LEU A 201 9.14 12.57 20.04
C LEU A 201 9.54 13.86 19.30
N GLY A 202 9.94 13.73 18.04
CA GLY A 202 10.02 14.86 17.11
C GLY A 202 8.66 15.21 16.52
N ASP A 203 8.54 16.38 15.89
CA ASP A 203 7.26 16.88 15.33
C ASP A 203 6.58 15.87 14.38
N GLU A 204 7.34 15.21 13.51
CA GLU A 204 6.82 14.19 12.59
C GLU A 204 6.30 12.95 13.33
N GLU A 205 7.00 12.51 14.38
CA GLU A 205 6.63 11.34 15.17
C GLU A 205 5.40 11.64 16.03
N GLU A 206 5.31 12.84 16.63
CA GLU A 206 4.12 13.32 17.34
C GLU A 206 2.89 13.31 16.41
N ALA A 207 3.03 13.84 15.20
CA ALA A 207 1.96 13.85 14.21
C ALA A 207 1.55 12.44 13.78
N PHE A 208 2.53 11.54 13.62
CA PHE A 208 2.28 10.13 13.33
C PHE A 208 1.47 9.46 14.45
N VAL A 209 1.87 9.66 15.72
CA VAL A 209 1.17 9.08 16.88
C VAL A 209 -0.27 9.58 16.97
N VAL A 210 -0.49 10.89 16.84
CA VAL A 210 -1.84 11.48 16.86
C VAL A 210 -2.70 10.98 15.70
N ARG A 211 -2.12 10.84 14.50
CA ARG A 211 -2.83 10.22 13.37
C ARG A 211 -3.24 8.80 13.70
N ARG A 212 -2.35 8.02 14.31
CA ARG A 212 -2.64 6.63 14.68
C ARG A 212 -3.74 6.53 15.73
N ILE A 213 -3.77 7.43 16.71
CA ILE A 213 -4.87 7.55 17.68
C ILE A 213 -6.18 7.83 16.93
N TYR A 214 -6.21 8.84 16.05
CA TYR A 214 -7.41 9.19 15.28
C TYR A 214 -7.92 8.01 14.43
N GLU A 215 -7.05 7.33 13.69
CA GLU A 215 -7.42 6.18 12.86
C GLU A 215 -8.04 5.04 13.69
N THR A 216 -7.52 4.82 14.90
CA THR A 216 -8.02 3.78 15.80
C THR A 216 -9.38 4.15 16.39
N CYS A 217 -9.55 5.41 16.80
CA CYS A 217 -10.81 5.94 17.31
C CYS A 217 -11.90 5.98 16.23
N ALA A 218 -11.58 6.47 15.03
CA ALA A 218 -12.53 6.63 13.95
C ALA A 218 -12.87 5.32 13.21
N GLY A 219 -11.93 4.38 13.17
CA GLY A 219 -12.09 3.09 12.51
C GLY A 219 -12.70 2.04 13.45
N PRO A 220 -11.89 1.16 14.07
CA PRO A 220 -12.41 0.06 14.89
C PRO A 220 -13.33 0.47 16.05
N LEU A 221 -13.07 1.61 16.70
CA LEU A 221 -13.88 2.08 17.81
C LEU A 221 -15.15 2.84 17.40
N ALA A 222 -15.28 3.21 16.11
CA ALA A 222 -16.39 3.99 15.56
C ALA A 222 -16.76 5.26 16.34
N ASP A 223 -15.81 5.85 17.07
CA ASP A 223 -15.96 7.05 17.88
C ASP A 223 -14.82 8.02 17.60
N PRO A 224 -14.88 8.77 16.49
CA PRO A 224 -13.85 9.73 16.13
C PRO A 224 -13.78 10.91 17.12
N ALA A 225 -14.83 11.17 17.90
CA ALA A 225 -14.87 12.28 18.86
C ALA A 225 -13.86 12.08 20.00
N ARG A 226 -13.53 10.82 20.34
CA ARG A 226 -12.50 10.49 21.35
C ARG A 226 -11.11 11.03 21.03
N ALA A 227 -10.78 11.25 19.75
CA ALA A 227 -9.49 11.78 19.32
C ALA A 227 -9.44 13.33 19.27
N THR A 228 -10.53 14.03 19.64
CA THR A 228 -10.63 15.50 19.54
C THR A 228 -9.51 16.20 20.30
N LYS A 229 -9.25 15.79 21.54
CA LYS A 229 -8.21 16.40 22.37
C LYS A 229 -6.82 16.20 21.77
N ASP A 230 -6.54 15.02 21.24
CA ASP A 230 -5.25 14.68 20.62
C ASP A 230 -5.02 15.51 19.34
N LEU A 231 -6.06 15.70 18.53
CA LEU A 231 -6.01 16.56 17.34
C LEU A 231 -5.84 18.05 17.69
N GLU A 232 -6.56 18.55 18.70
CA GLU A 232 -6.43 19.93 19.16
C GLU A 232 -5.03 20.21 19.71
N TRP A 233 -4.49 19.26 20.48
CA TRP A 233 -3.10 19.31 20.93
C TRP A 233 -2.11 19.42 19.77
N LEU A 234 -2.28 18.61 18.72
CA LEU A 234 -1.40 18.67 17.54
C LEU A 234 -1.49 20.03 16.80
N VAL A 235 -2.70 20.59 16.68
CA VAL A 235 -2.90 21.91 16.05
C VAL A 235 -2.21 23.01 16.85
N GLU A 236 -2.27 22.95 18.18
CA GLU A 236 -1.66 23.94 19.06
C GLU A 236 -0.13 23.82 19.07
N ARG A 237 0.38 22.59 19.14
CA ARG A 237 1.81 22.27 19.13
C ARG A 237 2.49 22.66 17.81
N GLN A 238 1.82 22.42 16.67
CA GLN A 238 2.43 22.54 15.34
C GLN A 238 1.63 23.47 14.40
N ARG A 239 1.25 24.67 14.88
CA ARG A 239 0.29 25.58 14.22
C ARG A 239 0.45 25.79 12.71
N ASN A 240 1.67 25.80 12.19
CA ASN A 240 1.97 26.09 10.78
C ASN A 240 2.40 24.85 9.96
N SER A 241 2.14 23.64 10.45
CA SER A 241 2.51 22.40 9.74
C SER A 241 1.38 21.86 8.84
N ALA A 242 1.76 21.02 7.88
CA ALA A 242 0.81 20.24 7.09
C ALA A 242 -0.04 19.33 8.00
N HIS A 243 0.54 18.82 9.09
CA HIS A 243 -0.14 17.98 10.07
C HIS A 243 -1.22 18.74 10.85
N ALA A 244 -0.96 19.99 11.26
CA ALA A 244 -1.99 20.83 11.87
C ALA A 244 -3.12 21.18 10.89
N THR A 245 -2.80 21.37 9.60
CA THR A 245 -3.82 21.59 8.56
C THR A 245 -4.73 20.36 8.41
N TRP A 246 -4.13 19.17 8.38
CA TRP A 246 -4.86 17.89 8.38
C TRP A 246 -5.72 17.73 9.66
N ALA A 247 -5.18 18.00 10.83
CA ALA A 247 -5.89 17.88 12.11
C ALA A 247 -7.08 18.86 12.21
N ARG A 248 -6.92 20.11 11.77
CA ARG A 248 -8.05 21.07 11.66
C ARG A 248 -9.14 20.58 10.72
N TRP A 249 -8.78 19.91 9.63
CA TRP A 249 -9.77 19.35 8.71
C TRP A 249 -10.57 18.22 9.38
N ARG A 250 -9.90 17.29 10.08
CA ARG A 250 -10.57 16.23 10.85
C ARG A 250 -11.45 16.76 11.99
N LEU A 251 -10.99 17.77 12.73
CA LEU A 251 -11.81 18.42 13.77
C LEU A 251 -13.09 19.05 13.21
N ARG A 252 -13.05 19.60 11.99
CA ARG A 252 -14.26 20.12 11.32
C ARG A 252 -15.23 19.02 10.93
N GLU A 253 -14.72 17.86 10.52
CA GLU A 253 -15.54 16.69 10.17
C GLU A 253 -16.27 16.14 11.40
N ILE A 254 -15.55 15.93 12.51
CA ILE A 254 -16.14 15.49 13.79
C ILE A 254 -17.27 16.46 14.24
N ARG A 255 -17.01 17.76 14.19
CA ARG A 255 -17.99 18.80 14.57
C ARG A 255 -19.20 18.89 13.66
N ARG A 256 -19.11 18.40 12.42
CA ARG A 256 -20.26 18.32 11.50
C ARG A 256 -21.10 17.11 11.83
N GLY A 257 -20.48 15.94 12.00
CA GLY A 257 -21.19 14.72 12.40
C GLY A 257 -21.99 14.91 13.70
N SER A 258 -21.41 15.57 14.71
CA SER A 258 -22.09 15.81 15.99
C SER A 258 -23.26 16.80 15.95
N ARG A 259 -23.55 17.44 14.80
CA ARG A 259 -24.70 18.35 14.64
C ARG A 259 -25.90 17.67 13.97
N ASP A 260 -25.66 16.53 13.32
CA ASP A 260 -26.66 15.81 12.55
C ASP A 260 -27.34 14.70 13.39
N ASP A 261 -26.82 14.43 14.60
CA ASP A 261 -27.39 13.54 15.63
C ASP A 261 -28.25 14.28 16.66
#